data_AF-A0A7S0A951-F1
#
_entry.id   AF-A0A7S0A951-F1
#
_cell.length_a   1.000
_cell.length_b   1.000
_cell.length_c   1.000
_cell.angle_alpha   90.00
_cell.angle_beta   90.00
_cell.angle_gamma   90.00
#
_symmetry.space_group_name_H-M   'P 1'
#
loop_
_entity.id
_entity.type
_entity.pdbx_description
1 polymer ?
#
loop_
_entity_poly.entity_id
_entity_poly.type
_entity_poly.pdbx_seq_one_letter_code
_entity_poly.pdbx_strand_id
1 'polypeptide(L)'
;EQLPSRPARRHADRRSAAGPRGASAPHPPQARAQAQDDTGDNAAFTDLTEPAAKPLENAGAYEPLSSLVTEFRFNTRFTRKIEQLRQQGYAGWRRIRGDGNCFYRSVGIGALEHLAAAAPAGEGGSP
;
A
#
# COMPACT_ATOMS: atom_id res chain seq x y z
N GLU A 1 36.84 18.83 -27.80
CA GLU A 1 37.85 18.48 -26.77
C GLU A 1 37.56 19.33 -25.53
N GLN A 2 37.51 18.90 -24.27
CA GLN A 2 37.95 17.70 -23.57
C GLN A 2 36.90 17.32 -22.50
N LEU A 3 36.68 16.02 -22.28
CA LEU A 3 36.11 15.49 -21.03
C LEU A 3 37.26 15.27 -20.01
N PRO A 4 37.08 15.55 -18.71
CA PRO A 4 38.01 15.08 -17.71
C PRO A 4 37.71 13.62 -17.29
N SER A 5 38.76 12.81 -17.43
CA SER A 5 38.87 11.38 -17.17
C SER A 5 38.68 11.00 -15.70
N ARG A 6 37.87 9.97 -15.41
CA ARG A 6 37.76 9.34 -14.08
C ARG A 6 38.92 8.36 -13.86
N PRO A 7 39.68 8.43 -12.75
CA PRO A 7 40.62 7.38 -12.41
C PRO A 7 39.91 6.20 -11.72
N ALA A 8 40.11 5.00 -12.29
CA ALA A 8 39.84 3.72 -11.65
C ALA A 8 41.01 3.36 -10.71
N ARG A 9 40.71 2.83 -9.52
CA ARG A 9 41.58 2.06 -8.59
C ARG A 9 40.76 1.77 -7.33
N ARG A 10 40.79 0.62 -6.66
CA ARG A 10 41.47 -0.68 -6.80
C ARG A 10 40.76 -1.59 -5.79
N HIS A 11 40.42 -2.81 -6.17
CA HIS A 11 40.09 -3.86 -5.20
C HIS A 11 41.37 -4.18 -4.40
N ALA A 12 41.29 -4.10 -3.08
CA ALA A 12 42.31 -4.58 -2.18
C ALA A 12 41.76 -5.79 -1.42
N ASP A 13 42.17 -6.97 -1.90
CA ASP A 13 42.20 -8.20 -1.13
C ASP A 13 43.00 -7.97 0.16
N ARG A 14 42.40 -8.36 1.30
CA ARG A 14 43.16 -8.61 2.52
C ARG A 14 42.73 -9.94 3.11
N ARG A 15 43.40 -10.99 2.64
CA ARG A 15 43.48 -12.27 3.34
C ARG A 15 44.37 -12.13 4.59
N SER A 16 44.03 -12.98 5.56
CA SER A 16 44.91 -13.60 6.56
C SER A 16 45.10 -12.89 7.89
N ALA A 17 44.54 -13.48 8.95
CA ALA A 17 45.34 -14.05 10.05
C ALA A 17 44.46 -14.96 10.91
N ALA A 18 44.77 -16.26 10.92
CA ALA A 18 44.24 -17.23 11.86
C ALA A 18 44.91 -17.04 13.23
N GLY A 19 44.11 -16.87 14.27
CA GLY A 19 44.53 -16.89 15.69
C GLY A 19 44.02 -18.14 16.41
N PRO A 20 44.68 -18.57 17.50
CA PRO A 20 44.59 -19.94 18.03
C PRO A 20 43.26 -20.22 18.75
N ARG A 21 42.79 -21.46 18.61
CA ARG A 21 41.58 -22.01 19.24
C ARG A 21 41.81 -22.17 20.74
N GLY A 22 41.26 -21.25 21.54
CA GLY A 22 41.11 -21.42 22.98
C GLY A 22 40.00 -22.44 23.26
N ALA A 23 40.31 -23.46 24.05
CA ALA A 23 39.38 -24.52 24.45
C ALA A 23 38.24 -23.94 25.30
N SER A 24 36.99 -24.10 24.83
CA SER A 24 35.80 -23.75 25.60
C SER A 24 35.47 -24.83 26.62
N ALA A 25 35.42 -24.47 27.91
CA ALA A 25 34.90 -25.31 28.98
C ALA A 25 33.41 -25.67 28.72
N PRO A 26 32.92 -26.84 29.16
CA PRO A 26 31.54 -27.24 28.92
C PRO A 26 30.58 -26.37 29.75
N HIS A 27 29.65 -25.70 29.06
CA HIS A 27 28.52 -25.01 29.68
C HIS A 27 27.58 -26.03 30.35
N PRO A 28 27.02 -25.73 31.54
CA PRO A 28 26.00 -26.57 32.15
C PRO A 28 24.70 -26.54 31.30
N PRO A 29 23.92 -27.64 31.25
CA PRO A 29 22.68 -27.69 30.49
C PRO A 29 21.65 -26.78 31.17
N GLN A 30 21.39 -25.62 30.59
CA GLN A 30 20.31 -24.76 31.06
C GLN A 30 18.97 -25.40 30.68
N ALA A 31 18.16 -25.63 31.70
CA ALA A 31 16.85 -26.23 31.63
C ALA A 31 15.97 -25.51 30.60
N ARG A 32 15.36 -26.31 29.74
CA ARG A 32 14.38 -25.89 28.73
C ARG A 32 13.15 -25.36 29.46
N ALA A 33 13.08 -24.05 29.65
CA ALA A 33 11.92 -23.39 30.22
C ALA A 33 11.47 -22.26 29.29
N GLN A 34 10.17 -22.31 28.99
CA GLN A 34 9.30 -21.24 28.51
C GLN A 34 9.21 -21.10 26.98
N ALA A 35 8.08 -21.59 26.45
CA ALA A 35 7.52 -21.14 25.19
C ALA A 35 7.31 -19.63 25.28
N GLN A 36 8.02 -18.89 24.44
CA GLN A 36 7.77 -17.47 24.25
C GLN A 36 6.45 -17.35 23.48
N ASP A 37 5.46 -16.73 24.11
CA ASP A 37 4.30 -16.18 23.42
C ASP A 37 4.81 -15.11 22.46
N ASP A 38 4.87 -15.42 21.16
CA ASP A 38 5.17 -14.48 20.06
C ASP A 38 4.00 -13.49 19.81
N THR A 39 3.21 -13.16 20.85
CA THR A 39 2.12 -12.18 20.78
C THR A 39 2.61 -10.80 21.24
N GLY A 40 3.77 -10.38 20.73
CA GLY A 40 4.38 -9.08 20.99
C GLY A 40 4.58 -8.31 19.70
N ASP A 41 4.16 -7.04 19.70
CA ASP A 41 4.63 -5.97 18.79
C ASP A 41 3.84 -5.64 17.50
N ASN A 42 2.54 -5.98 17.39
CA ASN A 42 1.68 -5.38 16.35
C ASN A 42 0.97 -4.07 16.78
N ALA A 43 1.19 -3.60 18.01
CA ALA A 43 0.50 -2.44 18.56
C ALA A 43 1.11 -1.07 18.16
N ALA A 44 2.21 -1.05 17.42
CA ALA A 44 3.07 0.13 17.28
C ALA A 44 3.17 0.72 15.86
N PHE A 45 2.12 0.66 15.04
CA PHE A 45 2.06 1.41 13.76
C PHE A 45 0.93 2.45 13.68
N THR A 46 0.15 2.63 14.74
CA THR A 46 -1.03 3.52 14.75
C THR A 46 -0.79 4.82 15.52
N ASP A 47 0.33 5.51 15.31
CA ASP A 47 0.52 6.81 15.98
C ASP A 47 1.33 7.83 15.17
N LEU A 48 0.65 8.47 14.21
CA LEU A 48 0.95 9.83 13.72
C LEU A 48 -0.36 10.61 13.49
N THR A 49 -1.41 10.30 14.26
CA THR A 49 -2.78 10.70 13.92
C THR A 49 -3.07 12.11 14.43
N GLU A 50 -3.15 13.05 13.48
CA GLU A 50 -3.90 14.31 13.60
C GLU A 50 -5.29 14.10 14.24
N PRO A 51 -5.88 15.10 14.92
CA PRO A 51 -7.06 14.92 15.77
C PRO A 51 -8.17 14.11 15.09
N ALA A 52 -8.38 12.89 15.61
CA ALA A 52 -9.42 11.90 15.32
C ALA A 52 -10.38 12.27 14.18
N ALA A 53 -9.88 12.24 12.94
CA ALA A 53 -10.75 12.18 11.78
C ALA A 53 -11.60 10.90 11.91
N LYS A 54 -12.90 11.01 11.61
CA LYS A 54 -13.79 9.82 11.57
C LYS A 54 -13.10 8.72 10.78
N PRO A 55 -13.13 7.44 11.25
CA PRO A 55 -12.57 6.34 10.51
C PRO A 55 -13.06 6.41 9.07
N LEU A 56 -12.13 6.54 8.11
CA LEU A 56 -12.46 6.58 6.70
C LEU A 56 -13.35 5.38 6.37
N GLU A 57 -14.53 5.65 5.81
CA GLU A 57 -15.44 4.60 5.34
C GLU A 57 -14.70 3.69 4.35
N ASN A 58 -15.08 2.41 4.31
CA ASN A 58 -14.43 1.44 3.41
C ASN A 58 -14.51 1.89 1.94
N ALA A 59 -15.63 2.51 1.56
CA ALA A 59 -15.85 3.15 0.28
C ALA A 59 -16.80 4.33 0.44
N GLY A 60 -16.45 5.46 -0.16
CA GLY A 60 -17.26 6.68 -0.15
C GLY A 60 -18.38 6.68 -1.19
N ALA A 61 -19.13 7.78 -1.18
CA ALA A 61 -20.17 8.06 -2.17
C ALA A 61 -19.59 8.11 -3.59
N TYR A 62 -20.44 7.85 -4.58
CA TYR A 62 -20.11 8.05 -5.99
C TYR A 62 -20.13 9.54 -6.30
N GLU A 63 -19.02 10.05 -6.82
CA GLU A 63 -18.82 11.45 -7.14
C GLU A 63 -18.57 11.63 -8.64
N PRO A 64 -19.06 12.73 -9.25
CA PRO A 64 -18.76 13.03 -10.66
C PRO A 64 -17.27 13.36 -10.84
N LEU A 65 -16.70 13.10 -12.01
CA LEU A 65 -15.29 13.44 -12.28
C LEU A 65 -14.95 14.93 -12.12
N SER A 66 -15.94 15.83 -12.23
CA SER A 66 -15.75 17.26 -11.99
C SER A 66 -15.26 17.58 -10.57
N SER A 67 -15.65 16.76 -9.58
CA SER A 67 -15.17 16.91 -8.19
C SER A 67 -13.64 16.77 -8.10
N LEU A 68 -13.03 15.82 -8.83
CA LEU A 68 -11.58 15.66 -8.92
C LEU A 68 -10.93 16.87 -9.60
N VAL A 69 -11.55 17.43 -10.63
CA VAL A 69 -11.02 18.63 -11.30
C VAL A 69 -10.97 19.79 -10.33
N THR A 70 -12.01 19.97 -9.50
CA THR A 70 -12.05 21.00 -8.46
C THR A 70 -10.97 20.78 -7.40
N GLU A 71 -10.80 19.54 -6.93
CA GLU A 71 -9.77 19.18 -5.94
C GLU A 71 -8.35 19.48 -6.44
N PHE A 72 -8.07 19.13 -7.70
CA PHE A 72 -6.74 19.29 -8.33
C PHE A 72 -6.64 20.51 -9.23
N ARG A 73 -7.48 21.53 -9.06
CA ARG A 73 -7.58 22.69 -9.98
C ARG A 73 -6.26 23.42 -10.26
N PHE A 74 -5.34 23.40 -9.31
CA PHE A 74 -4.03 24.05 -9.42
C PHE A 74 -2.94 23.11 -9.99
N ASN A 75 -3.25 21.84 -10.23
CA ASN A 75 -2.33 20.85 -10.76
C ASN A 75 -2.70 20.47 -12.20
N THR A 76 -2.14 21.20 -13.15
CA THR A 76 -2.42 21.05 -14.59
C THR A 76 -2.13 19.66 -15.15
N ARG A 77 -1.18 18.92 -14.56
CA ARG A 77 -0.87 17.54 -14.96
C ARG A 77 -2.00 16.59 -14.56
N PHE A 78 -2.58 16.77 -13.37
CA PHE A 78 -3.69 15.96 -12.90
C PHE A 78 -4.97 16.29 -13.63
N THR A 79 -5.30 17.57 -13.81
CA THR A 79 -6.51 17.96 -14.56
C THR A 79 -6.49 17.44 -16.00
N ARG A 80 -5.32 17.42 -16.66
CA ARG A 80 -5.17 16.79 -17.99
C ARG A 80 -5.47 15.29 -17.97
N LYS A 81 -5.00 14.55 -16.97
CA LYS A 81 -5.30 13.11 -16.84
C LYS A 81 -6.78 12.86 -16.55
N ILE A 82 -7.41 13.70 -15.73
CA ILE A 82 -8.85 13.61 -15.45
C ILE A 82 -9.66 13.84 -16.73
N GLU A 83 -9.26 14.82 -17.56
CA GLU A 83 -9.92 15.04 -18.86
C GLU A 83 -9.74 13.86 -19.82
N GLN A 84 -8.58 13.20 -19.82
CA GLN A 84 -8.39 11.96 -20.59
C GLN A 84 -9.33 10.85 -20.13
N LEU A 85 -9.56 10.69 -18.82
CA LEU A 85 -10.55 9.74 -18.29
C LEU A 85 -11.95 10.11 -18.77
N ARG A 86 -12.31 11.39 -18.75
CA ARG A 86 -13.63 11.84 -19.26
C ARG A 86 -13.83 11.48 -20.73
N GLN A 87 -12.80 11.66 -21.56
CA GLN A 87 -12.84 11.29 -22.98
C GLN A 87 -12.97 9.78 -23.22
N GLN A 88 -12.49 8.96 -22.28
CA GLN A 88 -12.65 7.50 -22.32
C GLN A 88 -14.03 7.02 -21.82
N GLY A 89 -14.94 7.95 -21.47
CA GLY A 89 -16.30 7.62 -21.05
C GLY A 89 -16.46 7.34 -19.55
N TYR A 90 -15.42 7.59 -18.74
CA TYR A 90 -15.58 7.52 -17.28
C TYR A 90 -16.47 8.67 -16.80
N ALA A 91 -17.52 8.34 -16.04
CA ALA A 91 -18.51 9.33 -15.57
C ALA A 91 -18.20 9.87 -14.16
N GLY A 92 -17.54 9.07 -13.32
CA GLY A 92 -17.31 9.39 -11.92
C GLY A 92 -16.38 8.41 -11.23
N TRP A 93 -16.26 8.56 -9.92
CA TRP A 93 -15.28 7.86 -9.09
C TRP A 93 -15.78 7.74 -7.64
N ARG A 94 -15.10 6.91 -6.84
CA ARG A 94 -15.34 6.74 -5.39
C ARG A 94 -14.01 6.77 -4.66
N ARG A 95 -13.98 7.37 -3.47
CA ARG A 95 -12.84 7.24 -2.55
C ARG A 95 -12.89 5.85 -1.88
N ILE A 96 -11.76 5.17 -1.79
CA ILE A 96 -11.63 3.85 -1.15
C ILE A 96 -10.57 3.97 -0.05
N ARG A 97 -10.83 3.38 1.12
CA ARG A 97 -9.90 3.43 2.26
C ARG A 97 -8.54 2.83 1.90
N GLY A 98 -7.46 3.60 2.10
CA GLY A 98 -6.08 3.22 1.79
C GLY A 98 -5.37 2.45 2.90
N ASP A 99 -5.81 1.23 3.20
CA ASP A 99 -5.27 0.38 4.29
C ASP A 99 -4.61 -0.92 3.76
N GLY A 100 -4.11 -0.90 2.53
CA GLY A 100 -3.57 -2.08 1.84
C GLY A 100 -4.63 -3.02 1.25
N ASN A 101 -5.89 -2.95 1.72
CA ASN A 101 -7.00 -3.72 1.16
C ASN A 101 -7.76 -2.95 0.07
N CYS A 102 -7.33 -1.73 -0.28
CA CYS A 102 -8.03 -0.85 -1.22
C CYS A 102 -8.26 -1.51 -2.59
N PHE A 103 -7.29 -2.26 -3.11
CA PHE A 103 -7.44 -2.98 -4.38
C PHE A 103 -8.63 -3.94 -4.36
N TYR A 104 -8.69 -4.82 -3.34
CA TYR A 104 -9.76 -5.81 -3.22
C TYR A 104 -11.12 -5.15 -3.01
N ARG A 105 -11.18 -4.06 -2.23
CA ARG A 105 -12.42 -3.28 -2.06
C ARG A 105 -12.89 -2.68 -3.39
N SER A 106 -12.00 -2.05 -4.15
CA SER A 106 -12.33 -1.46 -5.46
C SER A 106 -12.86 -2.51 -6.44
N VAL A 107 -12.17 -3.65 -6.55
CA VAL A 107 -12.58 -4.75 -7.45
C VAL A 107 -13.91 -5.35 -7.00
N GLY A 108 -14.08 -5.60 -5.69
CA GLY A 108 -15.31 -6.18 -5.15
C GLY A 108 -16.53 -5.30 -5.40
N ILE A 109 -16.42 -3.98 -5.18
CA ILE A 109 -17.51 -3.03 -5.43
C ILE A 109 -17.84 -2.98 -6.92
N GLY A 110 -16.84 -2.82 -7.80
CA GLY A 110 -17.08 -2.76 -9.24
C GLY A 110 -17.73 -4.03 -9.80
N ALA A 111 -17.32 -5.21 -9.31
CA ALA A 111 -17.93 -6.47 -9.68
C ALA A 111 -19.40 -6.57 -9.22
N LEU A 112 -19.69 -6.18 -7.97
CA LEU A 112 -21.06 -6.17 -7.44
C LEU A 112 -21.97 -5.19 -8.18
N GLU A 113 -21.49 -3.98 -8.48
CA GLU A 113 -22.24 -2.99 -9.27
C GLU A 113 -22.54 -3.51 -10.69
N HIS A 114 -21.56 -4.17 -11.32
CA HIS A 114 -21.75 -4.77 -12.64
C HIS A 114 -22.80 -5.90 -12.63
N LEU A 115 -22.73 -6.80 -11.64
CA LEU A 115 -23.69 -7.89 -11.48
C LEU A 115 -25.10 -7.35 -11.16
N ALA A 116 -25.21 -6.34 -10.30
CA ALA A 116 -26.48 -5.71 -9.97
C ALA A 116 -27.13 -5.03 -11.18
N ALA A 117 -26.33 -4.41 -12.05
CA ALA A 117 -26.80 -3.81 -13.29
C ALA A 117 -27.19 -4.84 -14.37
N ALA A 118 -26.55 -6.02 -14.35
CA ALA A 118 -26.84 -7.12 -15.27
C ALA A 118 -28.02 -8.00 -14.82
N ALA A 119 -28.41 -7.94 -13.55
CA ALA A 119 -29.55 -8.69 -13.04
C ALA A 119 -30.84 -8.20 -13.71
N PRO A 120 -31.66 -9.09 -14.29
CA PRO A 120 -32.98 -8.69 -14.77
C PRO A 120 -33.76 -8.13 -13.60
N ALA A 121 -34.32 -6.92 -13.76
CA ALA A 121 -35.26 -6.36 -12.81
C ALA A 121 -36.36 -7.40 -12.61
N GLY A 122 -36.40 -8.01 -11.43
CA GLY A 122 -37.29 -9.14 -11.17
C GLY A 122 -38.71 -8.79 -11.60
N GLU A 123 -39.25 -9.59 -12.51
CA GLU A 123 -40.69 -9.67 -12.72
C GLU A 123 -41.29 -10.12 -11.38
N GLY A 124 -41.83 -9.15 -10.64
CA GLY A 124 -42.29 -9.35 -9.28
C GLY A 124 -43.55 -8.54 -9.02
N GLY A 125 -44.67 -9.04 -9.56
CA GLY A 125 -46.00 -8.99 -8.95
C GLY A 125 -46.52 -7.63 -8.52
N SER A 126 -47.32 -7.00 -9.37
CA SER A 126 -48.30 -6.01 -8.94
C SER A 126 -49.35 -6.69 -8.05
N PRO A 127 -49.73 -6.12 -6.89
CA PRO A 127 -50.97 -6.49 -6.22
C PRO A 127 -52.19 -6.10 -7.06
#